data_AF-A0A959RP59-F1
#
_entry.id   AF-A0A959RP59-F1
#
_cell.length_a   1.000
_cell.length_b   1.000
_cell.length_c   1.000
_cell.angle_alpha   90.00
_cell.angle_beta   90.00
_cell.angle_gamma   90.00
#
_symmetry.space_group_name_H-M   'P 1'
#
loop_
_entity.id
_entity.type
_entity.pdbx_description
1 polymer ?
#
loop_
_entity_poly.entity_id
_entity_poly.type
_entity_poly.pdbx_seq_one_letter_code
_entity_poly.pdbx_strand_id
1 'polypeptide(L)'
;MSATNEKLMQAFKTAYESLNSHQRLAVDTIDGPVLVNAGPGTGKTQILALRIANILLQTDMSPNNILCLTYTDNGAVEMRNRLIKFIGSQAYKIKIHTFHSFANEVIQDNLAYFGRLNLSPISDLEEVELLYALIDTISPDNPLKRFRNDAYYEKDRLKNLFSLMKKEA
;
A
#
# COMPACT_ATOMS: atom_id res chain seq x y z
N MET A 1 24.32 -26.63 -1.68
CA MET A 1 23.15 -25.75 -1.39
C MET A 1 22.28 -26.47 -0.37
N SER A 2 21.52 -25.78 0.49
CA SER A 2 20.63 -26.47 1.44
C SER A 2 19.40 -27.03 0.70
N ALA A 3 18.81 -28.13 1.19
CA ALA A 3 17.59 -28.72 0.63
C ALA A 3 16.43 -27.72 0.54
N THR A 4 16.39 -26.71 1.42
CA THR A 4 15.43 -25.61 1.39
C THR A 4 15.61 -24.73 0.15
N ASN A 5 16.84 -24.38 -0.22
CA ASN A 5 17.11 -23.56 -1.40
C ASN A 5 16.78 -24.29 -2.70
N GLU A 6 17.05 -25.60 -2.77
CA GLU A 6 16.65 -26.41 -3.93
C GLU A 6 15.14 -26.44 -4.12
N LYS A 7 14.37 -26.58 -3.03
CA LYS A 7 12.91 -26.56 -3.06
C LYS A 7 12.35 -25.21 -3.53
N LEU A 8 12.92 -24.11 -3.04
CA LEU A 8 12.53 -22.75 -3.45
C LEU A 8 12.81 -22.51 -4.94
N MET A 9 13.99 -22.91 -5.40
CA MET A 9 14.38 -22.77 -6.81
C MET A 9 13.52 -23.64 -7.72
N GLN A 10 13.15 -24.85 -7.28
CA GLN A 10 12.21 -25.70 -8.00
C GLN A 10 10.81 -25.08 -8.08
N ALA A 11 10.32 -24.48 -6.99
CA ALA A 11 9.02 -23.80 -6.97
C ALA A 11 8.98 -22.60 -7.93
N PHE A 12 10.05 -21.79 -7.94
CA PHE A 12 10.22 -20.71 -8.91
C PHE A 12 10.22 -21.24 -10.34
N LYS A 13 11.05 -22.26 -10.63
CA LYS A 13 11.20 -22.83 -11.97
C LYS A 13 9.88 -23.36 -12.51
N THR A 14 9.15 -24.15 -11.74
CA THR A 14 7.84 -24.68 -12.15
C THR A 14 6.83 -23.57 -12.45
N ALA A 15 6.79 -22.53 -11.61
CA ALA A 15 5.91 -21.39 -11.83
C ALA A 15 6.32 -20.58 -13.08
N TYR A 16 7.62 -20.37 -13.30
CA TYR A 16 8.15 -19.67 -14.47
C TYR A 16 7.89 -20.43 -15.78
N GLU A 17 8.05 -21.76 -15.79
CA GLU A 17 7.82 -22.60 -16.96
C GLU A 17 6.35 -22.58 -17.42
N SER A 18 5.40 -22.38 -16.50
CA SER A 18 3.97 -22.24 -16.81
C SER A 18 3.57 -20.91 -17.45
N LEU A 19 4.47 -19.93 -17.53
CA LEU A 19 4.18 -18.63 -18.15
C LEU A 19 4.12 -18.73 -19.67
N ASN A 20 3.15 -18.01 -20.27
CA ASN A 20 3.15 -17.77 -21.71
C ASN A 20 4.24 -16.76 -22.11
N SER A 21 4.47 -16.59 -23.40
CA SER A 21 5.53 -15.72 -23.93
C SER A 21 5.46 -14.26 -23.44
N HIS A 22 4.27 -13.67 -23.38
CA HIS A 22 4.08 -12.28 -22.94
C HIS A 22 4.31 -12.11 -21.43
N GLN A 23 3.85 -13.09 -20.63
CA GLN A 23 4.09 -13.10 -19.18
C GLN A 23 5.57 -13.28 -18.88
N ARG A 24 6.24 -14.16 -19.63
CA ARG A 24 7.67 -14.43 -19.49
C ARG A 24 8.48 -13.20 -19.85
N LEU A 25 8.15 -12.51 -20.94
CA LEU A 25 8.73 -11.21 -21.29
C LEU A 25 8.63 -10.19 -20.15
N ALA A 26 7.46 -10.09 -19.50
CA ALA A 26 7.28 -9.18 -18.36
C ALA A 26 8.14 -9.56 -17.13
N VAL A 27 8.42 -10.85 -16.93
CA VAL A 27 9.29 -11.35 -15.84
C VAL A 27 10.77 -11.17 -16.17
N ASP A 28 11.15 -11.37 -17.43
CA ASP A 28 12.54 -11.32 -17.90
C ASP A 28 13.03 -9.88 -18.12
N THR A 29 12.13 -8.94 -18.40
CA THR A 29 12.47 -7.51 -18.54
C THR A 29 12.69 -6.90 -17.15
N ILE A 30 13.88 -7.11 -16.60
CA ILE A 30 14.26 -6.64 -15.26
C ILE A 30 14.72 -5.17 -15.24
N ASP A 31 15.20 -4.66 -16.37
CA ASP A 31 15.63 -3.27 -16.52
C ASP A 31 14.57 -2.38 -17.17
N GLY A 32 14.52 -1.13 -16.73
CA GLY A 32 13.64 -0.10 -17.31
C GLY A 32 12.16 -0.24 -16.97
N PRO A 33 11.33 0.69 -17.48
CA PRO A 33 9.89 0.72 -17.21
C PRO A 33 9.16 -0.38 -17.97
N VAL A 34 8.25 -1.09 -17.28
CA VAL A 34 7.41 -2.15 -17.86
C VAL A 34 5.96 -1.93 -17.46
N LEU A 35 5.06 -1.88 -18.44
CA LEU A 35 3.61 -1.83 -18.24
C LEU A 35 2.98 -3.14 -18.68
N VAL A 36 2.29 -3.82 -17.75
CA VAL A 36 1.56 -5.06 -18.04
C VAL A 36 0.07 -4.76 -18.12
N ASN A 37 -0.48 -4.72 -19.34
CA ASN A 37 -1.92 -4.64 -19.55
C ASN A 37 -2.55 -6.04 -19.52
N ALA A 38 -3.38 -6.32 -18.52
CA ALA A 38 -3.84 -7.68 -18.25
C ALA A 38 -5.28 -7.71 -17.73
N GLY A 39 -6.13 -8.54 -18.34
CA GLY A 39 -7.52 -8.76 -17.93
C GLY A 39 -7.65 -9.51 -16.59
N PRO A 40 -8.86 -9.58 -16.00
CA PRO A 40 -9.11 -10.38 -14.79
C PRO A 40 -8.65 -11.84 -14.98
N GLY A 41 -8.14 -12.47 -13.92
CA GLY A 41 -7.75 -13.89 -13.94
C GLY A 41 -6.46 -14.26 -14.71
N THR A 42 -5.78 -13.30 -15.35
CA THR A 42 -4.58 -13.59 -16.19
C THR A 42 -3.27 -13.74 -15.41
N GLY A 43 -3.32 -13.87 -14.09
CA GLY A 43 -2.13 -14.10 -13.26
C GLY A 43 -1.26 -12.87 -13.00
N LYS A 44 -1.78 -11.64 -13.08
CA LYS A 44 -1.05 -10.39 -12.79
C LYS A 44 -0.16 -10.45 -11.54
N THR A 45 -0.73 -10.89 -10.42
CA THR A 45 -0.03 -11.00 -9.13
C THR A 45 1.09 -12.04 -9.18
N GLN A 46 0.89 -13.13 -9.95
CA GLN A 46 1.89 -14.17 -10.14
C GLN A 46 3.07 -13.66 -10.98
N ILE A 47 2.80 -12.92 -12.05
CA ILE A 47 3.82 -12.28 -12.89
C ILE A 47 4.67 -11.33 -12.05
N LEU A 48 4.03 -10.49 -11.23
CA LEU A 48 4.75 -9.53 -10.37
C LEU A 48 5.65 -10.24 -9.34
N ALA A 49 5.15 -11.28 -8.68
CA ALA A 49 5.95 -12.05 -7.72
C ALA A 49 7.14 -12.76 -8.39
N LEU A 50 6.93 -13.35 -9.57
CA LEU A 50 8.00 -13.99 -10.34
C LEU A 50 9.03 -12.97 -10.85
N ARG A 51 8.61 -11.78 -11.27
CA ARG A 51 9.53 -10.71 -11.67
C ARG A 51 10.43 -10.27 -10.52
N ILE A 52 9.86 -10.06 -9.33
CA ILE A 52 10.63 -9.72 -8.13
C ILE A 52 11.64 -10.85 -7.79
N ALA A 53 11.19 -12.11 -7.79
CA ALA A 53 12.08 -13.23 -7.57
C ALA A 53 13.19 -13.32 -8.63
N ASN A 54 12.85 -13.07 -9.91
CA ASN A 54 13.80 -13.09 -11.01
C ASN A 54 14.88 -12.00 -10.87
N ILE A 55 14.50 -10.77 -10.50
CA ILE A 55 15.45 -9.68 -10.20
C ILE A 55 16.46 -10.14 -9.13
N LEU A 56 15.98 -10.73 -8.04
CA LEU A 56 16.85 -11.18 -6.93
C LEU A 56 17.71 -12.41 -7.27
N LEU A 57 17.31 -13.21 -8.26
CA LEU A 57 18.07 -14.36 -8.73
C LEU A 57 19.12 -13.99 -9.78
N GLN A 58 18.82 -13.03 -10.65
CA GLN A 58 19.69 -12.63 -11.75
C GLN A 58 20.69 -11.52 -11.38
N THR A 59 20.45 -10.80 -10.29
CA THR A 59 21.26 -9.65 -9.89
C THR A 59 21.75 -9.79 -8.44
N ASP A 60 22.70 -8.94 -8.07
CA ASP A 60 23.17 -8.75 -6.69
C ASP A 60 22.28 -7.78 -5.89
N MET A 61 21.10 -7.42 -6.41
CA MET A 61 20.17 -6.51 -5.74
C MET A 61 19.75 -7.05 -4.36
N SER A 62 19.92 -6.22 -3.34
CA SER A 62 19.37 -6.51 -2.01
C SER A 62 17.84 -6.45 -2.04
N PRO A 63 17.12 -7.41 -1.41
CA PRO A 63 15.67 -7.34 -1.27
C PRO A 63 15.15 -6.03 -0.64
N ASN A 64 15.96 -5.38 0.20
CA ASN A 64 15.63 -4.09 0.81
C ASN A 64 15.50 -2.95 -0.22
N ASN A 65 16.04 -3.12 -1.43
CA ASN A 65 16.00 -2.13 -2.50
C ASN A 65 14.75 -2.30 -3.40
N ILE A 66 13.89 -3.27 -3.10
CA ILE A 66 12.64 -3.49 -3.84
C ILE A 66 11.47 -2.94 -3.04
N LEU A 67 10.71 -2.03 -3.67
CA LEU A 67 9.42 -1.53 -3.20
C LEU A 67 8.30 -2.14 -4.04
N CYS A 68 7.35 -2.79 -3.37
CA CYS A 68 6.13 -3.33 -3.97
C CYS A 68 4.90 -2.66 -3.36
N LEU A 69 4.15 -1.92 -4.17
CA LEU A 69 2.93 -1.23 -3.74
C LEU A 69 1.67 -1.97 -4.16
N THR A 70 0.65 -1.93 -3.30
CA THR A 70 -0.69 -2.44 -3.56
C THR A 70 -1.75 -1.49 -3.00
N TYR A 71 -3.02 -1.76 -3.29
CA TYR A 71 -4.14 -0.97 -2.78
C TYR A 71 -4.69 -1.46 -1.44
N THR A 72 -4.51 -2.75 -1.11
CA THR A 72 -5.12 -3.36 0.08
C THR A 72 -4.10 -4.10 0.92
N ASP A 73 -4.31 -4.13 2.23
CA ASP A 73 -3.44 -4.88 3.16
C ASP A 73 -3.44 -6.37 2.85
N ASN A 74 -4.61 -6.92 2.49
CA ASN A 74 -4.72 -8.30 2.03
C ASN A 74 -3.86 -8.57 0.80
N GLY A 75 -3.79 -7.63 -0.15
CA GLY A 75 -2.90 -7.74 -1.31
C GLY A 75 -1.42 -7.76 -0.92
N ALA A 76 -1.03 -7.00 0.12
CA ALA A 76 0.35 -6.95 0.59
C ALA A 76 0.73 -8.27 1.27
N VAL A 77 -0.17 -8.82 2.11
CA VAL A 77 -0.01 -10.12 2.75
C VAL A 77 0.05 -11.24 1.71
N GLU A 78 -0.85 -11.24 0.73
CA GLU A 78 -0.87 -12.23 -0.34
C GLU A 78 0.43 -12.18 -1.17
N MET A 79 0.89 -10.99 -1.55
CA MET A 79 2.15 -10.81 -2.26
C MET A 79 3.33 -11.35 -1.46
N ARG A 80 3.41 -11.05 -0.16
CA ARG A 80 4.45 -11.59 0.73
C ARG A 80 4.41 -13.12 0.77
N ASN A 81 3.23 -13.70 0.96
CA ASN A 81 3.05 -15.16 1.00
C ASN A 81 3.44 -15.83 -0.33
N ARG A 82 3.21 -15.17 -1.47
CA ARG A 82 3.67 -15.65 -2.79
C ARG A 82 5.19 -15.61 -2.88
N LEU A 83 5.82 -14.51 -2.48
CA LEU A 83 7.28 -14.36 -2.52
C LEU A 83 7.99 -15.36 -1.59
N ILE A 84 7.44 -15.66 -0.42
CA ILE A 84 7.98 -16.68 0.50
C ILE A 84 8.14 -18.04 -0.21
N LYS A 85 7.24 -18.39 -1.14
CA LYS A 85 7.31 -19.65 -1.89
C LYS A 85 8.49 -19.70 -2.88
N PHE A 86 8.98 -18.55 -3.34
CA PHE A 86 10.04 -18.47 -4.35
C PHE A 86 11.40 -18.11 -3.76
N ILE A 87 11.44 -17.25 -2.75
CA ILE A 87 12.68 -16.70 -2.17
C ILE A 87 12.79 -16.89 -0.65
N GLY A 88 11.83 -17.60 -0.03
CA GLY A 88 11.87 -17.92 1.39
C GLY A 88 11.85 -16.70 2.30
N SER A 89 12.68 -16.71 3.34
CA SER A 89 12.74 -15.65 4.36
C SER A 89 13.20 -14.30 3.80
N GLN A 90 13.86 -14.27 2.64
CA GLN A 90 14.24 -13.02 1.98
C GLN A 90 13.03 -12.17 1.61
N ALA A 91 11.84 -12.77 1.45
CA ALA A 91 10.60 -12.04 1.21
C ALA A 91 10.23 -11.06 2.32
N TYR A 92 10.66 -11.30 3.56
CA TYR A 92 10.40 -10.39 4.69
C TYR A 92 11.25 -9.10 4.65
N LYS A 93 12.33 -9.10 3.85
CA LYS A 93 13.19 -7.94 3.64
C LYS A 93 12.67 -7.01 2.53
N ILE A 94 11.72 -7.48 1.72
CA ILE A 94 11.12 -6.66 0.67
C ILE A 94 10.09 -5.71 1.28
N LYS A 95 10.17 -4.43 0.94
CA LYS A 95 9.18 -3.43 1.34
C LYS A 95 7.91 -3.64 0.53
N ILE A 96 6.92 -4.28 1.13
CA ILE A 96 5.59 -4.52 0.54
C ILE A 96 4.57 -3.73 1.34
N HIS A 97 3.99 -2.71 0.72
CA HIS A 97 3.14 -1.71 1.38
C HIS A 97 1.86 -1.45 0.60
N THR A 98 0.86 -0.91 1.29
CA THR A 98 -0.18 -0.13 0.62
C THR A 98 0.36 1.26 0.31
N PHE A 99 -0.30 2.00 -0.59
CA PHE A 99 0.07 3.40 -0.82
C PHE A 99 0.06 4.23 0.48
N HIS A 100 -0.96 4.04 1.32
CA HIS A 100 -1.08 4.75 2.59
C HIS A 100 0.03 4.36 3.58
N SER A 101 0.33 3.07 3.73
CA SER A 101 1.36 2.65 4.68
C SER A 101 2.76 3.05 4.24
N PHE A 102 3.03 3.06 2.93
CA PHE A 102 4.28 3.59 2.38
C PHE A 102 4.40 5.10 2.59
N ALA A 103 3.34 5.86 2.28
CA ALA A 103 3.34 7.31 2.51
C ALA A 103 3.57 7.67 3.99
N ASN A 104 2.94 6.91 4.90
CA ASN A 104 3.17 7.08 6.32
C ASN A 104 4.63 6.77 6.71
N GLU A 105 5.22 5.67 6.24
CA GLU A 105 6.65 5.36 6.47
C GLU A 105 7.54 6.51 6.01
N VAL A 106 7.32 7.04 4.80
CA VAL A 106 8.08 8.18 4.28
C VAL A 106 7.96 9.41 5.19
N ILE A 107 6.76 9.71 5.70
CA ILE A 107 6.56 10.84 6.63
C ILE A 107 7.30 10.61 7.95
N GLN A 108 7.19 9.41 8.53
CA GLN A 108 7.84 9.07 9.81
C GLN A 108 9.37 9.12 9.71
N ASP A 109 9.93 8.63 8.60
CA ASP A 109 11.37 8.67 8.35
C ASP A 109 11.89 10.09 8.12
N ASN A 110 11.00 11.07 7.88
CA ASN A 110 11.34 12.42 7.45
C ASN A 110 10.62 13.52 8.27
N LEU A 111 10.24 13.24 9.52
CA LEU A 111 9.42 14.14 10.37
C LEU A 111 9.95 15.59 10.45
N ALA A 112 11.28 15.77 10.40
CA ALA A 112 11.91 17.08 10.41
C ALA A 112 11.43 18.00 9.27
N TYR A 113 11.08 17.45 8.11
CA TYR A 113 10.56 18.22 6.97
C TYR A 113 9.09 18.58 7.11
N PHE A 114 8.33 17.89 7.96
CA PHE A 114 6.90 18.10 8.15
C PHE A 114 6.58 19.04 9.32
N GLY A 115 7.59 19.55 10.03
CA GLY A 115 7.44 20.56 11.08
C GLY A 115 6.66 20.11 12.32
N ARG A 116 6.36 18.82 12.44
CA ARG A 116 5.66 18.21 13.57
C ARG A 116 6.36 16.94 13.98
N LEU A 117 6.85 16.90 15.22
CA LEU A 117 7.64 15.78 15.74
C LEU A 117 6.79 14.55 16.09
N ASN A 118 5.47 14.68 16.17
CA ASN A 118 4.54 13.60 16.49
C ASN A 118 3.37 13.62 15.51
N LEU A 119 3.57 13.06 14.32
CA LEU A 119 2.50 12.83 13.36
C LEU A 119 2.02 11.39 13.49
N SER A 120 0.72 11.21 13.61
CA SER A 120 0.07 9.90 13.46
C SER A 120 -1.12 10.04 12.53
N PRO A 121 -1.44 9.00 11.73
CA PRO A 121 -2.70 8.95 11.02
C PRO A 121 -3.86 9.06 12.02
N ILE A 122 -4.86 9.88 11.70
CA ILE A 122 -6.12 9.95 12.45
C ILE A 122 -6.99 8.77 12.04
N SER A 123 -7.56 8.06 13.02
CA SER A 123 -8.57 7.03 12.77
C SER A 123 -9.94 7.63 12.47
N ASP A 124 -10.84 6.84 11.87
CA ASP A 124 -12.22 7.28 11.60
C ASP A 124 -12.96 7.69 12.89
N LEU A 125 -12.67 7.02 14.01
CA LEU A 125 -13.26 7.33 15.31
C LEU A 125 -12.73 8.67 15.85
N GLU A 126 -11.41 8.86 15.88
CA GLU A 126 -10.78 10.11 16.31
C GLU A 126 -11.23 11.29 15.43
N GLU A 127 -11.45 11.07 14.14
CA GLU A 127 -11.98 12.09 13.24
C GLU A 127 -13.39 12.54 13.67
N VAL A 128 -14.27 11.58 14.02
CA VAL A 128 -15.61 11.89 14.51
C VAL A 128 -15.57 12.60 15.86
N GLU A 129 -14.75 12.12 16.79
CA GLU A 129 -14.57 12.74 18.11
C GLU A 129 -14.06 14.18 17.99
N LEU A 130 -13.07 14.41 17.12
CA LEU A 130 -12.55 15.75 16.85
C LEU A 130 -13.65 16.67 16.27
N LEU A 131 -14.47 16.16 15.34
CA LEU A 131 -15.58 16.93 14.79
C LEU A 131 -16.61 17.30 15.87
N TYR A 132 -16.94 16.37 16.78
CA TYR A 132 -17.85 16.66 17.90
C TYR A 132 -17.27 17.70 18.84
N ALA A 133 -16.01 17.55 19.24
CA ALA A 133 -15.32 18.52 20.07
C ALA A 133 -15.33 19.92 19.42
N LEU A 134 -15.10 20.01 18.11
CA LEU A 134 -15.18 21.27 17.37
C LEU A 134 -16.61 21.84 17.36
N ILE A 135 -17.64 21.01 17.10
CA ILE A 135 -19.05 21.44 17.13
C ILE A 135 -19.47 21.96 18.51
N ASP A 136 -18.96 21.37 19.58
CA ASP A 136 -19.25 21.79 20.94
C ASP A 136 -18.67 23.16 21.28
N THR A 137 -17.54 23.54 20.66
CA THR A 137 -16.99 24.92 20.80
C THR A 137 -17.80 25.98 20.05
N ILE A 138 -18.67 25.59 19.12
CA ILE A 138 -19.47 26.52 18.33
C ILE A 138 -20.67 27.00 19.15
N SER A 139 -20.77 28.32 19.32
CA SER A 139 -21.87 28.98 20.03
C SER A 139 -23.25 28.59 19.47
N PRO A 140 -24.28 28.46 20.31
CA PRO A 140 -25.62 28.15 19.86
C PRO A 140 -26.20 29.04 18.75
N ASP A 141 -25.98 30.34 18.83
CA ASP A 141 -26.44 31.34 17.86
C ASP A 141 -25.64 31.34 16.55
N ASN A 142 -24.62 30.49 16.41
CA ASN A 142 -23.77 30.47 15.24
C ASN A 142 -24.53 29.94 13.99
N PRO A 143 -24.48 30.64 12.84
CA PRO A 143 -25.14 30.22 11.59
C PRO A 143 -24.76 28.82 11.10
N LEU A 144 -23.59 28.30 11.50
CA LEU A 144 -23.12 26.98 11.15
C LEU A 144 -23.81 25.87 11.97
N LYS A 145 -24.36 26.18 13.15
CA LYS A 145 -24.99 25.24 14.08
C LYS A 145 -26.50 25.35 13.99
N ARG A 146 -27.14 24.46 13.23
CA ARG A 146 -28.61 24.36 13.20
C ARG A 146 -29.04 23.40 14.30
N PHE A 147 -29.60 23.92 15.39
CA PHE A 147 -30.23 23.05 16.38
C PHE A 147 -31.49 22.42 15.79
N ARG A 148 -31.39 21.14 15.43
CA ARG A 148 -32.55 20.33 15.08
C ARG A 148 -32.42 18.97 15.74
N ASN A 149 -33.08 18.78 16.88
CA ASN A 149 -33.24 17.53 17.66
C ASN A 149 -31.96 16.75 18.05
N ASP A 150 -30.84 16.90 17.35
CA ASP A 150 -29.54 16.28 17.53
C ASP A 150 -28.46 17.36 17.40
N ALA A 151 -27.62 17.49 18.43
CA ALA A 151 -26.53 18.47 18.50
C ALA A 151 -25.44 18.20 17.44
N TYR A 152 -25.36 16.98 16.93
CA TYR A 152 -24.33 16.52 16.00
C TYR A 152 -24.82 16.37 14.56
N TYR A 153 -26.06 16.76 14.28
CA TYR A 153 -26.67 16.71 12.94
C TYR A 153 -25.78 17.34 11.85
N GLU A 154 -25.02 18.38 12.21
CA GLU A 154 -24.16 19.11 11.28
C GLU A 154 -22.81 18.44 10.99
N LYS A 155 -22.44 17.34 11.65
CA LYS A 155 -21.15 16.66 11.49
C LYS A 155 -20.83 16.36 10.02
N ASP A 156 -21.74 15.67 9.33
CA ASP A 156 -21.51 15.27 7.94
C ASP A 156 -21.52 16.47 7.00
N ARG A 157 -22.35 17.49 7.28
CA ARG A 157 -22.37 18.73 6.49
C ARG A 157 -21.03 19.48 6.59
N LEU A 158 -20.50 19.63 7.80
CA LEU A 158 -19.22 20.30 8.05
C LEU A 158 -18.05 19.50 7.45
N LYS A 159 -18.05 18.17 7.61
CA LYS A 159 -17.06 17.29 6.97
C LYS A 159 -17.06 17.46 5.44
N ASN A 160 -18.25 17.49 4.83
CA ASN A 160 -18.39 17.72 3.39
C ASN A 160 -17.91 19.11 2.95
N LEU A 161 -18.20 20.15 3.74
CA LEU A 161 -17.70 21.50 3.47
C LEU A 161 -16.16 21.54 3.42
N PHE A 162 -15.48 20.94 4.40
CA PHE A 162 -14.02 20.86 4.39
C PHE A 162 -13.49 20.07 3.19
N SER A 163 -14.18 19.01 2.78
CA SER A 163 -13.83 18.24 1.58
C SER A 163 -13.94 19.07 0.29
N LEU A 164 -14.97 19.92 0.19
CA LEU A 164 -15.13 20.86 -0.93
C LEU A 164 -14.00 21.89 -0.96
N MET A 165 -13.70 22.53 0.18
CA MET A 165 -12.62 23.52 0.27
C MET A 165 -11.26 22.96 -0.16
N LYS A 166 -10.97 21.70 0.18
CA LYS A 166 -9.72 21.03 -0.23
C LYS A 166 -9.62 20.76 -1.74
N LYS A 167 -10.74 20.70 -2.47
CA LYS A 167 -10.74 20.47 -3.92
C LYS A 167 -10.56 21.74 -4.72
N GLU A 168 -10.84 22.90 -4.12
CA GLU A 168 -10.75 24.22 -4.75
C GLU A 168 -9.42 24.94 -4.48
N ALA A 169 -8.60 24.40 -3.57
CA ALA A 169 -7.26 24.88 -3.23
C ALA A 169 -6.17 24.12 -3.99
#